data_AF-A0A7X7TDY1-F1
#
_entry.id   AF-A0A7X7TDY1-F1
#
_cell.length_a   1.000
_cell.length_b   1.000
_cell.length_c   1.000
_cell.angle_alpha   90.00
_cell.angle_beta   90.00
_cell.angle_gamma   90.00
#
_symmetry.space_group_name_H-M   'P 1'
#
loop_
_entity.id
_entity.type
_entity.pdbx_description
1 polymer ?
#
loop_
_entity_poly.entity_id
_entity_poly.type
_entity_poly.pdbx_seq_one_letter_code
_entity_poly.pdbx_strand_id
1 'polypeptide(L)' 'MSKILKTSAEGRKCLYPRCKCILSIYNHQGYCHIHLERILQEEKAKAALLKRPVTEHP' A
#
# COMPACT_ATOMS: atom_id res chain seq x y z
N MET A 1 -29.98 19.69 -4.56
CA MET A 1 -28.58 19.62 -4.12
C MET A 1 -28.09 18.18 -4.28
N SER A 2 -27.72 17.78 -5.49
CA SER A 2 -27.17 16.45 -5.77
C SER A 2 -25.80 16.38 -5.09
N LYS A 3 -25.69 15.60 -4.00
CA LYS A 3 -24.40 15.36 -3.33
C LYS A 3 -23.52 14.64 -4.35
N ILE A 4 -22.66 15.40 -5.04
CA ILE A 4 -21.60 14.85 -5.89
C ILE A 4 -20.75 14.03 -4.93
N LEU A 5 -21.00 12.73 -4.91
CA LEU A 5 -20.11 11.79 -4.25
C LEU A 5 -18.79 11.98 -4.98
N LYS A 6 -17.82 12.59 -4.32
CA LYS A 6 -16.44 12.67 -4.77
C LYS A 6 -15.92 11.23 -4.79
N THR A 7 -16.35 10.43 -5.76
CA THR A 7 -15.72 9.16 -6.11
C THR A 7 -14.28 9.54 -6.37
N SER A 8 -13.41 9.00 -5.54
CA SER A 8 -12.05 9.48 -5.31
C SER A 8 -11.25 9.49 -6.62
N ALA A 9 -11.34 10.61 -7.34
CA ALA A 9 -10.75 10.98 -8.62
C ALA A 9 -10.55 9.82 -9.62
N GLU A 10 -11.41 9.77 -10.64
CA GLU A 10 -11.11 9.06 -11.88
C GLU A 10 -9.70 9.46 -12.36
N GLY A 11 -8.82 8.47 -12.58
CA GLY A 11 -7.46 8.72 -13.08
C GLY A 11 -6.35 8.83 -12.04
N ARG A 12 -6.59 8.50 -10.75
CA ARG A 12 -5.48 8.38 -9.78
C ARG A 12 -4.45 7.36 -10.25
N LYS A 13 -3.18 7.76 -10.30
CA LYS A 13 -2.06 6.91 -10.67
C LYS A 13 -1.44 6.29 -9.44
N CYS A 14 -0.91 5.08 -9.58
CA CYS A 14 -0.08 4.47 -8.55
C CYS A 14 1.11 5.39 -8.22
N LEU A 15 1.37 5.60 -6.93
CA LEU A 15 2.49 6.41 -6.44
C LEU A 15 3.86 5.73 -6.61
N TYR A 16 3.89 4.46 -7.03
CA TYR A 16 5.15 3.74 -7.21
C TYR A 16 5.95 4.32 -8.39
N PRO A 17 7.26 4.57 -8.25
CA PRO A 17 8.06 5.17 -9.31
C PRO A 17 7.98 4.35 -10.59
N ARG A 18 7.76 5.04 -11.71
CA ARG A 18 7.60 4.46 -13.06
C ARG A 18 6.39 3.53 -13.24
N CYS A 19 5.49 3.42 -12.26
CA CYS A 19 4.23 2.72 -12.43
C CYS A 19 3.24 3.58 -13.22
N LYS A 20 2.66 3.01 -14.28
CA LYS A 20 1.64 3.67 -15.11
C LYS A 20 0.23 3.15 -14.82
N CYS A 21 0.06 2.32 -13.80
CA CYS A 21 -1.24 1.75 -13.44
C CYS A 21 -2.17 2.84 -12.90
N ILE A 22 -3.39 2.88 -13.43
CA ILE A 22 -4.49 3.66 -12.88
C ILE A 22 -5.12 2.86 -11.74
N LEU A 23 -5.37 3.53 -10.62
CA LEU A 23 -6.03 2.96 -9.46
C LEU A 23 -7.53 2.93 -9.72
N SER A 24 -8.15 1.81 -9.35
CA SER A 24 -9.61 1.69 -9.37
C SER A 24 -10.25 2.75 -8.46
N ILE A 25 -11.47 3.18 -8.81
CA ILE A 25 -12.25 4.12 -7.99
C ILE A 25 -12.52 3.61 -6.57
N TYR A 26 -12.53 2.28 -6.40
CA TYR A 26 -12.68 1.60 -5.10
C TYR A 26 -11.36 1.40 -4.36
N ASN A 27 -10.22 1.70 -5.00
CA ASN A 27 -8.93 1.58 -4.35
C ASN A 27 -8.67 2.85 -3.53
N HIS A 28 -8.82 2.78 -2.23
CA HIS A 28 -8.59 3.93 -1.35
C HIS A 28 -7.10 4.11 -1.02
N GLN A 29 -6.24 3.18 -1.42
CA GLN A 29 -4.79 3.22 -1.20
C GLN A 29 -4.09 4.10 -2.26
N GLY A 30 -2.83 4.47 -1.99
CA GLY A 30 -1.95 5.19 -2.93
C GLY A 30 -1.23 4.31 -3.96
N TYR A 31 -1.32 2.98 -3.84
CA TYR A 31 -0.59 2.03 -4.67
C TYR A 31 -1.55 1.07 -5.38
N CYS A 32 -1.15 0.54 -6.54
CA CYS A 32 -1.88 -0.55 -7.19
C CYS A 32 -1.70 -1.86 -6.39
N HIS A 33 -2.54 -2.86 -6.65
CA HIS A 33 -2.51 -4.12 -5.89
C HIS A 33 -1.11 -4.78 -5.89
N ILE A 34 -0.40 -4.71 -7.02
CA ILE A 34 0.94 -5.29 -7.19
C ILE A 34 1.95 -4.61 -6.25
N HIS A 35 2.01 -3.29 -6.27
CA HIS A 35 2.97 -2.54 -5.44
C HIS A 35 2.56 -2.53 -3.97
N LEU A 36 1.26 -2.54 -3.67
CA LEU A 36 0.78 -2.65 -2.31
C LEU A 36 1.21 -3.99 -1.69
N GLU A 37 1.03 -5.11 -2.41
CA GLU A 37 1.47 -6.42 -1.94
C GLU A 37 2.98 -6.45 -1.70
N ARG A 38 3.78 -5.89 -2.63
CA ARG A 38 5.23 -5.80 -2.47
C ARG A 38 5.64 -5.02 -1.23
N ILE A 39 5.07 -3.82 -1.02
CA ILE A 39 5.34 -2.99 0.16
C ILE A 39 4.97 -3.75 1.43
N LEU A 40 3.81 -4.40 1.45
CA LEU A 40 3.39 -5.19 2.61
C LEU A 40 4.33 -6.37 2.90
N GLN A 41 4.87 -7.02 1.87
CA GLN A 41 5.89 -8.06 2.05
C GLN A 41 7.20 -7.51 2.61
N GLU A 42 7.66 -6.37 2.09
CA GLU A 42 8.87 -5.69 2.59
C GLU A 42 8.73 -5.28 4.05
N GLU A 43 7.58 -4.72 4.44
CA GLU A 43 7.28 -4.36 5.82
C GLU A 43 7.19 -5.58 6.74
N LYS A 44 6.58 -6.69 6.27
CA LYS A 44 6.56 -7.96 7.01
C LYS A 44 7.96 -8.54 7.20
N ALA A 45 8.79 -8.50 6.16
CA ALA A 45 10.18 -8.97 6.24
C ALA A 45 10.99 -8.12 7.22
N LYS A 46 10.85 -6.79 7.19
CA LYS A 46 11.46 -5.89 8.18
C LYS A 46 10.98 -6.19 9.60
N ALA A 47 9.67 -6.37 9.79
CA ALA A 47 9.12 -6.73 11.08
C ALA A 47 9.65 -8.08 11.59
N ALA A 48 9.84 -9.07 10.72
CA ALA A 48 10.43 -10.36 11.08
C ALA A 48 11.92 -10.23 11.50
N LEU A 49 12.69 -9.35 10.85
CA LEU A 49 14.07 -9.06 11.24
C LEU A 49 14.16 -8.31 12.58
N LEU A 50 13.23 -7.39 12.84
CA LEU A 50 13.12 -6.66 14.12
C LEU A 50 12.61 -7.56 15.26
N LYS A 51 11.91 -8.65 14.94
CA LYS A 51 11.46 -9.68 15.90
C LYS A 51 12.53 -10.72 16.23
N ARG A 52 13.83 -10.45 16.06
CA ARG A 52 14.85 -11.25 16.76
C ARG A 52 14.65 -11.03 18.26
N PRO A 53 14.21 -12.03 19.04
CA PRO A 53 14.22 -11.90 20.48
C PRO A 53 15.68 -11.69 20.90
N VAL A 54 15.95 -10.59 21.59
CA VAL A 54 17.18 -10.51 22.38
C VAL A 54 17.14 -11.69 23.34
N THR A 55 18.17 -12.50 23.29
CA THR A 55 18.34 -13.70 24.12
C THR A 55 18.32 -13.31 25.59
N GLU A 56 17.37 -13.81 26.37
CA GLU A 56 17.51 -13.91 27.83
C GLU A 56 17.80 -15.38 28.14
N HIS A 57 19.07 -15.64 28.46
CA HIS A 57 19.58 -16.92 28.96
C HIS A 57 19.26 -17.02 30.46
N PRO A 58 18.81 -18.18 30.96
CA PRO A 58 19.17 -18.67 32.28
C PRO A 58 20.34 -19.66 32.23
#